data_AF-M6G4Y3-F1
#
_entry.id   AF-M6G4Y3-F1
#
_cell.length_a   1.000
_cell.length_b   1.000
_cell.length_c   1.000
_cell.angle_alpha   90.00
_cell.angle_beta   90.00
_cell.angle_gamma   90.00
#
_symmetry.space_group_name_H-M   'P 1'
#
loop_
_entity.id
_entity.type
_entity.pdbx_description
1 polymer ?
#
loop_
_entity_poly.entity_id
_entity_poly.type
_entity_poly.pdbx_seq_one_letter_code
_entity_poly.pdbx_strand_id
1 'polypeptide(L)'
;MSFLGLVPGEYSSGSKKTNRDYKTGSPRLRRILTEAAWQHRFPGTGSKIVAARRTGQPALVVALAEKASLRLHKKFRNLQLRGKTPQVMITAVSRELSGFLWAAMNLVA
;
A
#
# COMPACT_ATOMS: atom_id res chain seq x y z
N MET A 1 -7.54 6.80 -8.17
CA MET A 1 -6.44 5.81 -8.09
C MET A 1 -5.78 5.49 -9.45
N SER A 2 -6.40 5.79 -10.60
CA SER A 2 -5.84 5.39 -11.92
C SER A 2 -4.45 5.98 -12.21
N PHE A 3 -4.16 7.20 -11.73
CA PHE A 3 -2.85 7.86 -11.89
C PHE A 3 -1.67 7.08 -11.27
N LEU A 4 -1.90 6.24 -10.25
CA LEU A 4 -0.86 5.47 -9.59
C LEU A 4 -0.47 4.19 -10.35
N GLY A 5 -1.20 3.83 -11.41
CA GLY A 5 -0.97 2.59 -12.16
C GLY A 5 -1.05 1.33 -11.29
N LEU A 6 -1.91 1.39 -10.27
CA LEU A 6 -2.24 0.30 -9.35
C LEU A 6 -3.71 -0.12 -9.52
N VAL A 7 -4.43 0.35 -10.53
CA VAL A 7 -5.83 -0.02 -10.75
C VAL A 7 -5.88 -1.30 -11.57
N PRO A 8 -6.70 -2.31 -11.18
CA PRO A 8 -6.91 -3.48 -12.02
C PRO A 8 -7.52 -3.01 -13.34
N GLY A 9 -6.85 -3.36 -14.42
CA GLY A 9 -7.36 -3.12 -15.75
C GLY A 9 -8.05 -4.33 -16.31
N GLU A 10 -9.20 -4.09 -16.93
CA GLU A 10 -9.91 -5.10 -17.67
C GLU A 10 -9.45 -5.01 -19.12
N TYR A 11 -8.88 -6.11 -19.61
CA TYR A 11 -8.62 -6.31 -21.03
C TYR A 11 -9.61 -7.39 -21.47
N SER A 12 -10.62 -6.97 -22.23
CA SER A 12 -11.64 -7.85 -22.80
C SER A 12 -11.48 -7.88 -24.31
N SER A 13 -11.00 -9.00 -24.85
CA SER A 13 -11.05 -9.30 -26.29
C SER A 13 -11.72 -10.67 -26.49
N GLY A 14 -12.88 -10.68 -27.15
CA GLY A 14 -13.70 -11.88 -27.31
C GLY A 14 -14.23 -12.46 -25.98
N SER A 15 -14.29 -13.79 -25.87
CA SER A 15 -14.84 -14.54 -24.72
C SER A 15 -13.91 -14.67 -23.51
N LYS A 16 -12.72 -14.06 -23.53
CA LYS A 16 -11.73 -14.12 -22.44
C LYS A 16 -11.67 -12.80 -21.68
N LYS A 17 -11.94 -12.85 -20.37
CA LYS A 17 -11.74 -11.72 -19.45
C LYS A 17 -10.40 -11.87 -18.74
N THR A 18 -9.47 -10.93 -18.97
CA THR A 18 -8.21 -10.85 -18.22
C THR A 18 -8.21 -9.59 -17.36
N ASN A 19 -8.11 -9.79 -16.04
CA ASN A 19 -7.84 -8.72 -15.09
C ASN A 19 -6.32 -8.55 -14.97
N ARG A 20 -5.76 -7.51 -15.57
CA ARG A 20 -4.33 -7.18 -15.52
C ARG A 20 -4.17 -5.77 -14.99
N ASP A 21 -3.27 -5.56 -14.04
CA ASP A 21 -3.05 -4.21 -13.51
C ASP A 21 -2.66 -3.24 -14.64
N TYR A 22 -3.39 -2.13 -14.80
CA TYR A 22 -3.04 -1.12 -15.79
C TYR A 22 -1.69 -0.51 -15.40
N LYS A 23 -0.69 -0.65 -16.29
CA LYS A 23 0.62 0.01 -16.16
C LYS A 23 0.56 1.51 -16.53
N THR A 24 -0.62 2.07 -16.72
CA THR A 24 -0.83 3.49 -17.05
C THR A 24 -0.77 4.32 -15.76
N GLY A 25 0.12 5.31 -15.70
CA GLY A 25 0.41 6.10 -14.47
C GLY A 25 1.92 6.21 -14.21
N SER A 26 2.34 7.00 -13.21
CA SER A 26 3.77 7.27 -12.94
C SER A 26 4.53 6.00 -12.53
N PRO A 27 5.49 5.50 -13.33
CA PRO A 27 6.29 4.33 -12.96
C PRO A 27 7.09 4.55 -11.68
N ARG A 28 7.51 5.80 -11.45
CA ARG A 28 8.25 6.21 -10.26
C ARG A 28 7.40 6.05 -8.99
N LEU A 29 6.15 6.54 -9.01
CA LEU A 29 5.23 6.40 -7.88
C LEU A 29 4.88 4.93 -7.61
N ARG A 30 4.64 4.16 -8.67
CA ARG A 30 4.39 2.71 -8.54
C ARG A 30 5.56 2.01 -7.87
N ARG A 31 6.79 2.31 -8.29
CA ARG A 31 8.01 1.75 -7.70
C ARG A 31 8.10 2.10 -6.21
N ILE A 32 7.98 3.37 -5.85
CA ILE A 32 8.05 3.83 -4.46
C ILE A 32 6.98 3.15 -3.59
N LEU A 33 5.73 3.09 -4.06
CA LEU A 33 4.64 2.44 -3.31
C LEU A 33 4.82 0.93 -3.18
N THR A 34 5.42 0.29 -4.18
CA THR A 34 5.72 -1.15 -4.15
C THR A 34 6.85 -1.43 -3.16
N GLU A 35 7.93 -0.65 -3.21
CA GLU A 35 9.07 -0.75 -2.28
C GLU A 35 8.63 -0.47 -0.84
N ALA A 36 7.79 0.55 -0.61
CA ALA A 36 7.23 0.84 0.70
C ALA A 36 6.33 -0.30 1.22
N ALA A 37 5.50 -0.88 0.35
CA ALA A 37 4.60 -1.97 0.72
C ALA A 37 5.33 -3.22 1.24
N TRP A 38 6.55 -3.48 0.75
CA TRP A 38 7.38 -4.59 1.24
C TRP A 38 7.71 -4.48 2.73
N GLN A 39 7.81 -3.27 3.28
CA GLN A 39 8.13 -3.06 4.70
C GLN A 39 7.02 -3.59 5.61
N HIS A 40 5.76 -3.61 5.15
CA HIS A 40 4.62 -4.12 5.92
C HIS A 40 4.56 -5.66 6.00
N ARG A 41 5.53 -6.38 5.41
CA ARG A 41 5.70 -7.82 5.67
C ARG A 41 6.08 -8.11 7.12
N PHE A 42 6.74 -7.16 7.78
CA PHE A 42 7.17 -7.29 9.17
C PHE A 42 6.11 -6.72 10.12
N PRO A 43 5.92 -7.32 11.32
CA PRO A 43 5.03 -6.77 12.33
C PRO A 43 5.54 -5.37 12.71
N GLY A 44 4.64 -4.39 12.67
CA GLY A 44 4.93 -2.96 12.74
C GLY A 44 5.33 -2.45 14.13
N THR A 45 6.25 -3.13 14.81
CA THR A 45 6.89 -2.57 15.99
C THR A 45 7.82 -1.46 15.53
N GLY A 46 7.48 -0.21 15.85
CA GLY A 46 8.21 0.96 15.39
C GLY A 46 9.69 0.86 15.74
N SER A 47 10.55 0.73 14.71
CA SER A 47 12.00 0.80 14.89
C SER A 47 12.38 2.13 15.53
N LYS A 48 13.51 2.17 16.26
CA LYS A 48 14.08 3.40 16.84
C LYS A 48 14.16 4.54 15.81
N ILE A 49 14.46 4.20 14.55
CA ILE A 49 14.52 5.15 13.43
C ILE A 49 13.12 5.73 13.11
N VAL A 50 12.08 4.90 13.13
CA VAL A 50 10.70 5.32 12.88
C VAL A 50 10.19 6.20 14.02
N ALA A 51 10.51 5.86 15.27
CA ALA A 51 10.18 6.67 16.43
C ALA A 51 10.85 8.06 16.34
N ALA A 52 12.14 8.11 16.02
CA ALA A 52 12.87 9.37 15.85
C ALA A 52 12.26 10.26 14.74
N ARG A 53 11.80 9.67 13.63
CA ARG A 53 11.13 10.40 12.54
C ARG A 53 9.75 10.95 12.92
N ARG A 54 9.11 10.38 13.94
CA ARG A 54 7.79 10.80 14.43
C ARG A 54 7.88 11.90 15.48
N THR A 55 9.05 12.15 16.05
CA THR A 55 9.27 13.27 16.98
C THR A 55 8.89 14.59 16.30
N GLY A 56 8.02 15.37 16.95
CA GLY A 56 7.53 16.65 16.43
C GLY A 56 6.45 16.56 15.35
N GLN A 57 5.96 15.36 15.02
CA GLN A 57 4.85 15.19 14.07
C GLN A 57 3.48 15.30 14.78
N PRO A 58 2.42 15.76 14.09
CA PRO A 58 1.09 15.83 14.68
C PRO A 58 0.60 14.46 15.16
N ALA A 59 0.06 14.40 16.37
CA ALA A 59 -0.37 13.15 17.00
C ALA A 59 -1.39 12.37 16.15
N LEU A 60 -2.29 13.07 15.46
CA LEU A 60 -3.28 12.47 14.56
C LEU A 60 -2.62 11.75 13.36
N VAL A 61 -1.57 12.34 12.80
CA VAL A 61 -0.83 11.74 11.67
C VAL A 61 -0.06 10.51 12.14
N VAL A 62 0.56 10.58 13.33
CA VAL A 62 1.26 9.43 13.93
C VAL A 62 0.29 8.28 14.21
N ALA A 63 -0.86 8.56 14.81
CA ALA A 63 -1.90 7.57 15.08
C ALA A 63 -2.44 6.92 13.81
N LEU A 64 -2.66 7.72 12.74
CA LEU A 64 -3.04 7.18 11.44
C LEU A 64 -1.97 6.25 10.87
N ALA A 65 -0.69 6.63 10.95
CA ALA A 65 0.42 5.82 10.45
C ALA A 65 0.56 4.48 11.19
N GLU A 66 0.27 4.44 12.49
CA GLU A 66 0.23 3.21 13.29
C GLU A 66 -0.94 2.31 12.88
N LYS A 67 -2.14 2.89 12.78
CA LYS A 67 -3.33 2.19 12.28
C LYS A 67 -3.09 1.60 10.89
N ALA A 68 -2.47 2.37 10.00
CA ALA A 68 -2.09 1.92 8.66
C ALA A 68 -1.14 0.72 8.73
N SER A 69 -0.07 0.83 9.51
CA SER A 69 0.95 -0.24 9.64
C SER A 69 0.34 -1.57 10.10
N LEU A 70 -0.50 -1.55 11.13
CA LEU A 70 -1.18 -2.75 11.65
C LEU A 70 -2.14 -3.35 10.61
N ARG A 71 -2.95 -2.50 9.95
CA ARG A 71 -3.93 -2.93 8.95
C ARG A 71 -3.26 -3.55 7.72
N LEU A 72 -2.19 -2.93 7.24
CA LEU A 72 -1.43 -3.38 6.06
C LEU A 72 -0.68 -4.68 6.36
N HIS A 73 -0.07 -4.80 7.54
CA HIS A 73 0.56 -6.04 7.97
C HIS A 73 -0.46 -7.20 8.08
N LYS A 74 -1.62 -6.95 8.69
CA LYS A 74 -2.72 -7.92 8.76
C LYS A 74 -3.17 -8.36 7.36
N LYS A 75 -3.29 -7.43 6.41
CA LYS A 75 -3.63 -7.77 5.02
C LYS A 75 -2.58 -8.64 4.35
N PHE A 76 -1.30 -8.29 4.51
CA PHE A 76 -0.20 -9.09 3.99
C PHE A 76 -0.26 -10.53 4.55
N ARG A 77 -0.37 -10.68 5.88
CA ARG A 77 -0.47 -11.98 6.55
C ARG A 77 -1.67 -12.78 6.09
N ASN A 78 -2.84 -12.17 5.98
CA ASN A 78 -4.04 -12.86 5.50
C ASN A 78 -3.89 -13.39 4.07
N LEU A 79 -3.27 -12.63 3.16
CA LEU A 79 -3.02 -13.09 1.80
C LEU A 79 -1.93 -14.16 1.74
N GLN A 80 -0.91 -14.05 2.60
CA GLN A 80 0.14 -15.06 2.75
C GLN A 80 -0.44 -16.40 3.19
N LEU A 81 -1.31 -16.39 4.21
CA LEU A 81 -2.00 -17.58 4.70
C LEU A 81 -2.91 -18.22 3.64
N ARG A 82 -3.42 -17.41 2.69
CA ARG A 82 -4.20 -17.88 1.53
C ARG A 82 -3.33 -18.38 0.38
N GLY A 83 -2.01 -18.49 0.55
CA GLY A 83 -1.08 -18.97 -0.47
C GLY A 83 -0.94 -18.05 -1.69
N LYS A 84 -1.25 -16.75 -1.56
CA LYS A 84 -1.12 -15.82 -2.69
C LYS A 84 0.34 -15.52 -2.99
N THR A 85 0.64 -15.28 -4.28
CA THR A 85 2.00 -14.95 -4.70
C THR A 85 2.44 -13.60 -4.12
N PRO A 86 3.76 -13.39 -3.90
CA PRO A 86 4.26 -12.12 -3.37
C PRO A 86 3.83 -10.90 -4.18
N GLN A 87 3.77 -11.02 -5.51
CA GLN A 87 3.33 -9.94 -6.39
C GLN A 87 1.89 -9.52 -6.10
N VAL A 88 0.97 -10.49 -5.96
CA VAL A 88 -0.44 -10.21 -5.62
C VAL A 88 -0.56 -9.59 -4.23
N MET A 89 0.20 -10.10 -3.27
CA MET A 89 0.21 -9.57 -1.90
C MET A 89 0.66 -8.11 -1.87
N ILE A 90 1.79 -7.81 -2.50
CA ILE A 90 2.39 -6.47 -2.49
C ILE A 90 1.50 -5.48 -3.26
N THR A 91 0.99 -5.84 -4.44
CA THR A 91 0.04 -4.97 -5.16
C THR A 91 -1.19 -4.64 -4.30
N ALA A 92 -1.74 -5.63 -3.60
CA ALA A 92 -2.91 -5.41 -2.74
C ALA A 92 -2.60 -4.52 -1.53
N VAL A 93 -1.39 -4.61 -0.97
CA VAL A 93 -0.91 -3.75 0.12
C VAL A 93 -0.64 -2.33 -0.39
N SER A 94 0.06 -2.16 -1.52
CA SER A 94 0.33 -0.85 -2.13
C SER A 94 -0.94 -0.06 -2.44
N ARG A 95 -2.00 -0.73 -2.91
CA ARG A 95 -3.33 -0.12 -3.14
C ARG A 95 -3.95 0.46 -1.86
N GLU A 96 -3.80 -0.26 -0.76
CA GLU A 96 -4.37 0.18 0.51
C GLU A 96 -3.50 1.27 1.16
N LEU A 97 -2.17 1.17 1.02
CA LEU A 97 -1.22 2.20 1.44
C LEU A 97 -1.53 3.55 0.78
N SER A 98 -1.85 3.58 -0.51
CA SER A 98 -2.23 4.83 -1.18
C SER A 98 -3.49 5.48 -0.58
N GLY A 99 -4.43 4.68 -0.05
CA GLY A 99 -5.60 5.21 0.64
C GLY A 99 -5.24 5.89 1.97
N PHE A 100 -4.30 5.30 2.72
CA PHE A 100 -3.78 5.92 3.94
C PHE A 100 -2.99 7.20 3.68
N LEU A 101 -2.20 7.25 2.59
CA LEU A 101 -1.51 8.48 2.19
C LEU A 101 -2.49 9.60 1.87
N TRP A 102 -3.57 9.29 1.14
CA TRP A 102 -4.62 10.26 0.87
C TRP A 102 -5.30 10.74 2.17
N ALA A 103 -5.63 9.84 3.08
CA ALA A 103 -6.20 10.21 4.38
C ALA A 103 -5.25 11.12 5.20
N ALA A 104 -3.94 10.84 5.18
CA ALA A 104 -2.94 11.67 5.85
C ALA A 104 -2.88 13.08 5.28
N MET A 105 -2.94 13.23 3.95
CA MET A 105 -2.95 14.54 3.29
C MET A 105 -4.17 15.39 3.67
N ASN A 106 -5.33 14.77 3.89
CA ASN A 106 -6.55 15.48 4.32
C ASN A 106 -6.59 15.79 5.82
N LEU A 107 -5.70 15.22 6.63
CA LEU A 107 -5.58 15.52 8.07
C LEU A 107 -4.62 16.68 8.37
N VAL A 108 -3.80 17.05 7.39
CA VAL A 108 -2.77 18.10 7.50
C VAL A 108 -3.16 19.36 6.70
N ALA A 109 -4.17 19.25 5.84
CA ALA A 109 -4.81 20.37 5.13
C ALA A 109 -5.85 21.04 6.04
#